data_AF-U2RRV7-F1
#
_entry.id   AF-U2RRV7-F1
#
_cell.length_a   1.000
_cell.length_b   1.000
_cell.length_c   1.000
_cell.angle_alpha   90.00
_cell.angle_beta   90.00
_cell.angle_gamma   90.00
#
_symmetry.space_group_name_H-M   'P 1'
#
loop_
_entity.id
_entity.type
_entity.pdbx_description
1 polymer ?
#
loop_
_entity_poly.entity_id
_entity_poly.type
_entity_poly.pdbx_seq_one_letter_code
_entity_poly.pdbx_strand_id
1 'polypeptide(L)'
;AEPRLLKQAPHGAEACAVVGDAIDLLLAVPADQRRESDVRVLRQALGYAVSVVAAAAPDEGIPLLERLATAADADARWIARENLKKARLTALGARLDVAREASALTT
;
A
#
# COMPACT_ATOMS: atom_id res chain seq x y z
N ALA A 1 4.54 5.17 -10.41
CA ALA A 1 3.70 4.35 -11.31
C ALA A 1 2.91 5.28 -12.24
N GLU A 2 2.89 5.01 -13.55
CA GLU A 2 2.11 5.77 -14.53
C GLU A 2 0.65 5.25 -14.53
N PRO A 3 -0.33 5.99 -13.98
CA PRO A 3 -1.67 5.45 -13.73
C PRO A 3 -2.46 5.08 -14.99
N ARG A 4 -2.15 5.70 -16.14
CA ARG A 4 -2.85 5.42 -17.40
C ARG A 4 -2.50 4.04 -17.96
N LEU A 5 -1.26 3.58 -17.78
CA LEU A 5 -0.80 2.29 -18.27
C LEU A 5 -1.38 1.11 -17.48
N LEU A 6 -1.76 1.35 -16.21
CA LEU A 6 -2.27 0.31 -15.32
C LEU A 6 -3.76 -0.03 -15.52
N LYS A 7 -4.47 0.73 -16.36
CA LYS A 7 -5.88 0.43 -16.69
C LYS A 7 -6.05 -0.85 -17.51
N GLN A 8 -4.95 -1.42 -18.02
CA GLN A 8 -4.97 -2.72 -18.66
C GLN A 8 -4.72 -3.80 -17.61
N ALA A 9 -5.65 -4.75 -17.50
CA ALA A 9 -5.69 -5.80 -16.48
C ALA A 9 -4.33 -6.48 -16.19
N PRO A 10 -3.53 -6.95 -17.17
CA PRO A 10 -2.25 -7.60 -16.88
C PRO A 10 -1.23 -6.66 -16.22
N HIS A 11 -1.15 -5.39 -16.66
CA HIS A 11 -0.19 -4.43 -16.11
C HIS A 11 -0.55 -4.00 -14.67
N GLY A 12 -1.84 -4.02 -14.32
CA GLY A 12 -2.30 -3.70 -12.97
C GLY A 12 -1.83 -4.73 -11.94
N ALA A 13 -2.05 -6.02 -12.23
CA ALA A 13 -1.65 -7.12 -11.35
C ALA A 13 -0.12 -7.22 -11.22
N GLU A 14 0.62 -7.11 -12.33
CA GLU A 14 2.09 -7.09 -12.32
C GLU A 14 2.64 -5.92 -11.50
N ALA A 15 2.06 -4.72 -11.65
CA ALA A 15 2.47 -3.58 -10.84
C ALA A 15 2.16 -3.79 -9.35
N CYS A 16 1.04 -4.46 -9.02
CA CYS A 16 0.72 -4.81 -7.64
C CYS A 16 1.75 -5.78 -7.05
N ALA A 17 2.20 -6.78 -7.82
CA ALA A 17 3.26 -7.70 -7.41
C ALA A 17 4.57 -6.96 -7.13
N VAL A 18 5.02 -6.09 -8.04
CA VAL A 18 6.25 -5.29 -7.85
C VAL A 18 6.16 -4.37 -6.62
N VAL A 19 5.00 -3.75 -6.39
CA VAL A 19 4.77 -2.93 -5.17
C VAL A 19 4.78 -3.81 -3.91
N GLY A 20 4.22 -5.01 -3.98
CA GLY A 20 4.27 -6.01 -2.91
C GLY A 20 5.69 -6.40 -2.56
N ASP A 21 6.52 -6.74 -3.55
CA ASP A 21 7.93 -7.09 -3.35
C ASP A 21 8.72 -5.93 -2.73
N ALA A 22 8.49 -4.70 -3.19
CA ALA A 22 9.13 -3.51 -2.64
C ALA A 22 8.74 -3.25 -1.17
N ILE A 23 7.50 -3.57 -0.79
CA ILE A 23 7.05 -3.53 0.61
C ILE A 23 7.80 -4.58 1.42
N ASP A 24 7.86 -5.81 0.94
CA ASP A 24 8.49 -6.91 1.69
C ASP A 24 9.99 -6.63 1.87
N LEU A 25 10.67 -6.06 0.86
CA LEU A 25 12.04 -5.56 0.95
C LEU A 25 12.19 -4.44 1.99
N LEU A 26 11.28 -3.46 2.01
CA LEU A 26 11.29 -2.39 3.02
C LEU A 26 11.14 -2.97 4.43
N LEU A 27 10.20 -3.90 4.62
CA LEU A 27 9.88 -4.46 5.94
C LEU A 27 10.97 -5.43 6.43
N ALA A 28 11.79 -5.98 5.54
CA ALA A 28 12.97 -6.75 5.92
C ALA A 28 14.10 -5.89 6.52
N VAL A 29 14.12 -4.58 6.27
CA VAL A 29 15.09 -3.66 6.90
C VAL A 29 14.75 -3.49 8.39
N PRO A 30 15.74 -3.50 9.31
CA PRO A 30 15.49 -3.21 10.73
C PRO A 30 14.76 -1.88 10.95
N ALA A 31 13.77 -1.88 11.86
CA ALA A 31 12.87 -0.74 12.03
C ALA A 31 13.56 0.58 12.44
N ASP A 32 14.70 0.49 13.13
CA ASP A 32 15.54 1.62 13.50
C ASP A 32 16.30 2.24 12.31
N GLN A 33 16.58 1.46 11.27
CA GLN A 33 17.29 1.91 10.05
C GLN A 33 16.35 2.44 8.96
N ARG A 34 15.04 2.18 9.04
CA ARG A 34 14.07 2.61 8.00
C ARG A 34 13.87 4.13 7.89
N ARG A 35 14.48 4.91 8.78
CA ARG A 35 14.48 6.39 8.75
C ARG A 35 15.72 6.98 8.08
N GLU A 36 16.71 6.16 7.74
CA GLU A 36 17.86 6.56 6.93
C GLU A 36 17.41 7.03 5.54
N SER A 37 18.18 7.91 4.91
CA SER A 37 17.74 8.69 3.74
C SER A 37 17.09 7.82 2.66
N ASP A 38 17.74 6.74 2.29
CA ASP A 38 17.38 5.95 1.11
C ASP A 38 16.16 5.07 1.40
N VAL A 39 16.12 4.47 2.59
CA VAL A 39 15.01 3.63 3.04
C VAL A 39 13.77 4.49 3.32
N ARG A 40 13.97 5.71 3.84
CA ARG A 40 12.89 6.69 4.07
C ARG A 40 12.24 7.10 2.75
N VAL A 41 13.01 7.31 1.69
CA VAL A 41 12.47 7.65 0.35
C VAL A 41 11.59 6.51 -0.16
N LEU A 42 12.06 5.26 -0.07
CA LEU A 42 11.27 4.09 -0.44
C LEU A 42 9.96 3.99 0.37
N ARG A 43 10.06 4.14 1.70
CA ARG A 43 8.90 4.14 2.61
C ARG A 43 7.87 5.19 2.22
N GLN A 44 8.30 6.41 1.92
CA GLN A 44 7.41 7.49 1.49
C GLN A 44 6.77 7.21 0.13
N ALA A 45 7.53 6.68 -0.83
CA ALA A 45 7.00 6.28 -2.13
C ALA A 45 5.91 5.20 -1.98
N LEU A 46 6.14 4.19 -1.12
CA LEU A 46 5.16 3.14 -0.83
C LEU A 46 3.93 3.66 -0.08
N GLY A 47 4.07 4.71 0.74
CA GLY A 47 2.95 5.48 1.32
C GLY A 47 2.02 6.17 0.30
N TYR A 48 2.36 6.10 -0.99
CA TYR A 48 1.53 6.61 -2.08
C TYR A 48 1.21 5.56 -3.15
N ALA A 49 2.16 4.68 -3.47
CA ALA A 49 2.08 3.76 -4.62
C ALA A 49 0.98 2.70 -4.48
N VAL A 50 0.72 2.20 -3.26
CA VAL A 50 -0.26 1.12 -3.04
C VAL A 50 -1.66 1.54 -3.49
N SER A 51 -2.06 2.79 -3.21
CA SER A 51 -3.36 3.31 -3.65
C SER A 51 -3.49 3.39 -5.18
N VAL A 52 -2.39 3.54 -5.91
CA VAL A 52 -2.39 3.57 -7.39
C VAL A 52 -2.65 2.17 -7.93
N VAL A 53 -1.92 1.17 -7.43
CA VAL A 53 -2.11 -0.22 -7.88
C VAL A 53 -3.45 -0.77 -7.42
N ALA A 54 -3.92 -0.46 -6.21
CA ALA A 54 -5.25 -0.87 -5.74
C ALA A 54 -6.41 -0.24 -6.51
N ALA A 55 -6.26 0.99 -7.00
CA ALA A 55 -7.28 1.60 -7.85
C ALA A 55 -7.30 0.99 -9.27
N ALA A 56 -6.17 0.44 -9.73
CA ALA A 56 -6.03 -0.14 -11.06
C ALA A 56 -6.34 -1.65 -11.11
N ALA A 57 -5.98 -2.37 -10.05
CA ALA A 57 -6.14 -3.81 -9.86
C ALA A 57 -6.70 -4.08 -8.45
N PRO A 58 -8.02 -3.89 -8.25
CA PRO A 58 -8.62 -3.96 -6.92
C PRO A 58 -8.53 -5.35 -6.28
N ASP A 59 -8.55 -6.41 -7.07
CA ASP A 59 -8.59 -7.78 -6.57
C ASP A 59 -7.27 -8.19 -5.91
N GLU A 60 -6.15 -7.61 -6.34
CA GLU A 60 -4.83 -7.77 -5.73
C GLU A 60 -4.52 -6.67 -4.70
N GLY A 61 -4.88 -5.43 -5.01
CA GLY A 61 -4.48 -4.28 -4.20
C GLY A 61 -5.29 -4.09 -2.92
N ILE A 62 -6.55 -4.55 -2.86
CA ILE A 62 -7.34 -4.53 -1.62
C ILE A 62 -6.74 -5.50 -0.59
N PRO A 63 -6.49 -6.79 -0.89
CA PRO A 63 -5.81 -7.68 0.03
C PRO A 63 -4.44 -7.15 0.49
N LEU A 64 -3.69 -6.46 -0.37
CA LEU A 64 -2.44 -5.83 0.01
C LEU A 64 -2.64 -4.72 1.06
N LEU A 65 -3.66 -3.86 0.89
CA LEU A 65 -4.00 -2.82 1.88
C LEU A 65 -4.47 -3.42 3.21
N GLU A 66 -5.27 -4.48 3.17
CA GLU A 66 -5.70 -5.21 4.37
C GLU A 66 -4.52 -5.81 5.13
N ARG A 67 -3.65 -6.56 4.43
CA ARG A 67 -2.41 -7.13 4.98
C ARG A 67 -1.57 -6.09 5.71
N LEU A 68 -1.39 -4.91 5.11
CA LEU A 68 -0.62 -3.81 5.69
C LEU A 68 -1.32 -3.18 6.90
N ALA A 69 -2.64 -3.02 6.84
CA ALA A 69 -3.41 -2.39 7.92
C ALA A 69 -3.48 -3.27 9.17
N THR A 70 -3.52 -4.60 9.01
CA THR A 70 -3.57 -5.57 10.12
C THR A 70 -2.19 -6.05 10.58
N ALA A 71 -1.11 -5.59 9.95
CA ALA A 71 0.25 -6.01 10.30
C ALA A 71 0.66 -5.55 11.70
N ALA A 72 1.51 -6.35 12.37
CA ALA A 72 2.14 -5.97 13.64
C ALA A 72 3.22 -4.88 13.46
N ASP A 73 3.76 -4.72 12.26
CA ASP A 73 4.77 -3.71 11.93
C ASP A 73 4.15 -2.30 11.82
N ALA A 74 4.75 -1.32 12.51
CA ALA A 74 4.25 0.05 12.55
C ALA A 74 4.39 0.80 11.21
N ASP A 75 5.40 0.50 10.41
CA ASP A 75 5.58 1.10 9.09
C ASP A 75 4.60 0.51 8.08
N ALA A 76 4.32 -0.79 8.16
CA ALA A 76 3.27 -1.41 7.35
C ALA A 76 1.90 -0.73 7.59
N ARG A 77 1.50 -0.56 8.86
CA ARG A 77 0.26 0.15 9.21
C ARG A 77 0.28 1.63 8.79
N TRP A 78 1.44 2.29 8.89
CA TRP A 78 1.58 3.65 8.39
C TRP A 78 1.39 3.74 6.87
N ILE A 79 1.95 2.80 6.10
CA ILE A 79 1.77 2.73 4.64
C ILE A 79 0.29 2.56 4.30
N ALA A 80 -0.41 1.65 4.97
CA ALA A 80 -1.85 1.46 4.76
C ALA A 80 -2.63 2.76 5.01
N ARG A 81 -2.41 3.41 6.16
CA ARG A 81 -3.11 4.66 6.52
C ARG A 81 -2.87 5.79 5.52
N GLU A 82 -1.64 5.96 5.05
CA GLU A 82 -1.34 7.01 4.06
C GLU A 82 -2.03 6.76 2.71
N ASN A 83 -2.13 5.50 2.29
CA ASN A 83 -2.79 5.12 1.06
C ASN A 83 -4.32 5.17 1.16
N LEU A 84 -4.91 4.78 2.29
CA LEU A 84 -6.36 4.81 2.50
C LEU A 84 -6.97 6.22 2.47
N LYS A 85 -6.15 7.26 2.66
CA LYS A 85 -6.57 8.68 2.54
C LYS A 85 -6.74 9.13 1.07
N LYS A 86 -6.28 8.36 0.08
CA LYS A 86 -6.24 8.85 -1.30
C LYS A 86 -7.62 8.75 -1.96
N ALA A 87 -8.11 9.86 -2.51
CA ALA A 87 -9.43 9.97 -3.15
C ALA A 87 -9.69 8.95 -4.28
N ARG A 88 -8.64 8.46 -4.94
CA ARG A 88 -8.75 7.40 -5.96
C ARG A 88 -9.37 6.10 -5.44
N LEU A 89 -9.32 5.85 -4.13
CA LEU A 89 -9.87 4.66 -3.50
C LEU A 89 -11.35 4.80 -3.12
N THR A 90 -11.95 5.98 -3.31
CA THR A 90 -13.37 6.21 -2.99
C THR A 90 -14.29 5.23 -3.73
N ALA A 91 -13.97 4.90 -4.99
CA ALA A 91 -14.75 3.97 -5.81
C ALA A 91 -14.76 2.53 -5.29
N LEU A 92 -13.81 2.14 -4.43
CA LEU A 92 -13.74 0.79 -3.85
C LEU A 92 -14.71 0.62 -2.66
N GLY A 93 -15.22 1.72 -2.10
CA GLY A 93 -16.32 1.72 -1.13
C GLY A 93 -16.09 0.77 0.05
N ALA A 94 -17.10 -0.07 0.33
CA ALA A 94 -17.12 -1.02 1.44
C ALA A 94 -16.06 -2.14 1.33
N ARG A 95 -15.48 -2.37 0.14
CA ARG A 95 -14.42 -3.37 -0.02
C ARG A 95 -13.14 -3.03 0.75
N LEU A 96 -13.03 -1.82 1.28
CA LEU A 96 -11.88 -1.36 2.08
C LEU A 96 -12.20 -1.31 3.58
N ASP A 97 -13.37 -1.77 4.03
CA ASP A 97 -13.80 -1.59 5.41
C ASP A 97 -12.87 -2.29 6.40
N VAL A 98 -12.44 -3.52 6.11
CA VAL A 98 -11.44 -4.24 6.91
C VAL A 98 -10.16 -3.42 7.09
N ALA A 99 -9.60 -2.89 6.00
CA ALA A 99 -8.37 -2.10 6.05
C ALA A 99 -8.57 -0.77 6.79
N ARG A 100 -9.74 -0.12 6.66
CA ARG A 100 -10.08 1.14 7.33
C ARG A 100 -10.29 0.95 8.83
N GLU A 101 -11.03 -0.09 9.22
CA GLU A 101 -11.27 -0.43 10.62
C GLU A 101 -9.96 -0.74 11.35
N ALA A 102 -9.12 -1.61 10.77
CA ALA A 102 -7.81 -1.92 11.34
C ALA A 102 -6.91 -0.67 11.49
N SER A 103 -6.97 0.23 10.51
CA SER A 103 -6.24 1.49 10.53
C SER A 103 -6.73 2.48 11.59
N ALA A 104 -8.02 2.45 11.95
CA ALA A 104 -8.60 3.31 12.97
C ALA A 104 -8.24 2.86 14.40
N LEU A 105 -8.13 1.54 14.63
CA LEU A 105 -7.81 0.94 15.94
C LEU A 105 -6.37 1.16 16.40
N THR A 106 -5.49 1.64 15.53
CA THR A 106 -4.05 1.77 15.82
C THR A 106 -3.58 3.24 15.95
N THR A 107 -4.51 4.16 16.20
CA THR A 107 -4.22 5.60 16.44
C THR A 107 -3.92 5.84 17.91
#